data_AF-A0A7W7HZW7-F1
#
_entry.id   AF-A0A7W7HZW7-F1
#
_cell.length_a   1.000
_cell.length_b   1.000
_cell.length_c   1.000
_cell.angle_alpha   90.00
_cell.angle_beta   90.00
_cell.angle_gamma   90.00
#
_symmetry.space_group_name_H-M   'P 1'
#
loop_
_entity.id
_entity.type
_entity.pdbx_description
1 polymer ?
#
loop_
_entity_poly.entity_id
_entity_poly.type
_entity_poly.pdbx_seq_one_letter_code
_entity_poly.pdbx_strand_id
1 'polypeptide(L)'
;MAGGYSLGILAIDEWTDVAEVAAMVDRCAGTRHVDGELDERIVGFYERLRSRFPDQPPLIDPDEDPWMDLPLDTGIDHVFVVLCSERRSDPALALIQELAAEYGLTIWDPQDGSAYRPVIPPAREEVEAWWRDLLDDRCGREGTHERVRPWVEETSEAIDDPITTMGVQQLYSLTMSDGTGAGELFERWLEHGERFDADPEGWERDRTIQAVLAIRRDQGPDRARALAIQLAARGSLTDEDVAGIIGPA
;
A
#
# COMPACT_ATOMS: atom_id res chain seq x y z
N MET A 1 15.03 28.20 -5.62
CA MET A 1 14.13 28.15 -4.45
C MET A 1 13.61 26.74 -4.40
N ALA A 2 13.95 25.97 -3.36
CA ALA A 2 13.32 24.68 -3.14
C ALA A 2 11.82 24.92 -2.92
N GLY A 3 10.96 24.17 -3.62
CA GLY A 3 9.52 24.26 -3.41
C GLY A 3 9.15 23.52 -2.12
N GLY A 4 8.20 24.05 -1.36
CA GLY A 4 7.51 23.26 -0.35
C GLY A 4 6.21 22.71 -0.95
N TYR A 5 5.70 21.62 -0.37
CA TYR A 5 4.34 21.16 -0.63
C TYR A 5 3.64 20.94 0.71
N SER A 6 2.33 21.18 0.75
CA SER A 6 1.56 21.13 1.99
C SER A 6 0.62 19.95 2.01
N LEU A 7 0.44 19.31 3.15
CA LEU A 7 -0.54 18.25 3.36
C LEU A 7 -1.42 18.60 4.56
N GLY A 8 -2.71 18.24 4.47
CA GLY A 8 -3.64 18.26 5.60
C GLY A 8 -3.88 16.86 6.12
N ILE A 9 -3.70 16.63 7.41
CA ILE A 9 -4.03 15.38 8.08
C ILE A 9 -5.26 15.65 8.94
N LEU A 10 -6.36 14.98 8.64
CA LEU A 10 -7.70 15.35 9.10
C LEU A 10 -8.40 14.18 9.80
N ALA A 11 -8.99 14.46 10.95
CA ALA A 11 -9.93 13.59 11.63
C ALA A 11 -11.34 13.84 11.08
N ILE A 12 -11.65 13.19 9.96
CA ILE A 12 -12.98 13.22 9.34
C ILE A 12 -13.52 11.80 9.17
N ASP A 13 -14.65 11.55 9.81
CA ASP A 13 -15.32 10.27 9.80
C ASP A 13 -16.22 10.12 8.56
N GLU A 14 -16.27 8.91 8.02
CA GLU A 14 -17.29 8.46 7.04
C GLU A 14 -17.55 9.36 5.82
N TRP A 15 -16.58 10.21 5.42
CA TRP A 15 -16.74 11.01 4.22
C TRP A 15 -16.87 10.13 2.97
N THR A 16 -17.73 10.57 2.04
CA THR A 16 -18.03 9.85 0.80
C THR A 16 -17.66 10.62 -0.45
N ASP A 17 -17.41 11.93 -0.31
CA ASP A 17 -16.98 12.82 -1.38
C ASP A 17 -15.82 13.70 -0.89
N VAL A 18 -14.80 13.83 -1.73
CA VAL A 18 -13.64 14.70 -1.50
C VAL A 18 -14.07 16.15 -1.24
N ALA A 19 -15.22 16.59 -1.79
CA ALA A 19 -15.78 17.91 -1.51
C ALA A 19 -16.11 18.13 -0.02
N GLU A 20 -16.44 17.09 0.74
CA GLU A 20 -16.69 17.17 2.20
C GLU A 20 -15.39 17.46 2.96
N VAL A 21 -14.29 16.84 2.52
CA VAL A 21 -12.94 17.05 3.04
C VAL A 21 -12.47 18.46 2.73
N ALA A 22 -12.62 18.91 1.48
CA ALA A 22 -12.29 20.28 1.07
C ALA A 22 -13.09 21.31 1.88
N ALA A 23 -14.39 21.08 2.08
CA ALA A 23 -15.23 21.96 2.89
C ALA A 23 -14.80 21.99 4.37
N MET A 24 -14.22 20.91 4.90
CA MET A 24 -13.62 20.90 6.24
C MET A 24 -12.36 21.76 6.28
N VAL A 25 -11.45 21.58 5.33
CA VAL A 25 -10.22 22.38 5.21
C VAL A 25 -10.52 23.88 5.10
N ASP A 26 -11.51 24.26 4.28
CA ASP A 26 -11.93 25.65 4.14
C ASP A 26 -12.44 26.27 5.45
N ARG A 27 -13.13 25.48 6.29
CA ARG A 27 -13.55 25.93 7.63
C ARG A 27 -12.36 26.15 8.54
N CYS A 28 -11.37 25.27 8.49
CA CYS A 28 -10.15 25.36 9.28
C CYS A 28 -9.30 26.58 8.90
N ALA A 29 -9.25 26.92 7.60
CA ALA A 29 -8.57 28.14 7.11
C ALA A 29 -9.34 29.44 7.43
N GLY A 30 -10.59 29.35 7.88
CA GLY A 30 -11.41 30.50 8.27
C GLY A 30 -10.97 31.10 9.61
N THR A 31 -11.28 32.38 9.85
CA THR A 31 -10.92 33.12 11.07
C THR A 31 -11.62 32.65 12.35
N ARG A 32 -12.44 31.59 12.28
CA ARG A 32 -13.24 31.08 13.40
C ARG A 32 -12.98 29.59 13.56
N HIS A 33 -11.92 29.26 14.30
CA HIS A 33 -11.75 27.91 14.82
C HIS A 33 -12.92 27.58 15.73
N VAL A 34 -13.44 26.36 15.59
CA VAL A 34 -14.45 25.84 16.49
C VAL A 34 -13.75 25.53 17.80
N ASP A 35 -14.16 26.17 18.90
CA ASP A 35 -13.72 25.74 20.23
C ASP A 35 -14.28 24.34 20.49
N GLY A 36 -13.42 23.39 20.85
CA GLY A 36 -13.80 21.99 21.02
C GLY A 36 -12.76 21.18 21.80
N GLU A 37 -13.13 19.94 22.12
CA GLU A 37 -12.19 18.94 22.63
C GLU A 37 -11.28 18.46 21.49
N LEU A 38 -10.01 18.20 21.81
CA LEU A 38 -9.05 17.67 20.84
C LEU A 38 -9.44 16.25 20.45
N ASP A 39 -9.44 15.92 19.16
CA ASP A 39 -9.60 14.56 18.69
C ASP A 39 -8.36 13.72 19.09
N GLU A 40 -8.58 12.65 19.84
CA GLU A 40 -7.51 11.81 20.38
C GLU A 40 -6.63 11.20 19.27
N ARG A 41 -7.18 10.98 18.06
CA ARG A 41 -6.42 10.48 16.90
C ARG A 41 -5.40 11.51 16.44
N ILE A 42 -5.78 12.77 16.38
CA ILE A 42 -4.89 13.89 16.01
C ILE A 42 -3.81 14.08 17.07
N VAL A 43 -4.19 14.02 18.34
CA VAL A 43 -3.22 14.09 19.45
C VAL A 43 -2.19 12.97 19.34
N GLY A 44 -2.63 11.71 19.20
CA GLY A 44 -1.74 10.56 19.06
C GLY A 44 -0.83 10.64 17.83
N PHE A 45 -1.39 11.03 16.68
CA PHE A 45 -0.64 11.28 15.45
C PHE A 45 0.45 12.35 15.66
N TYR A 46 0.08 13.52 16.17
CA TYR A 46 0.98 14.66 16.32
C TYR A 46 2.11 14.35 17.32
N GLU A 47 1.78 13.73 18.46
CA GLU A 47 2.77 13.36 19.48
C GLU A 47 3.81 12.37 18.94
N ARG A 48 3.39 11.39 18.14
CA ARG A 48 4.32 10.43 17.53
C ARG A 48 5.15 11.06 16.42
N LEU A 49 4.53 11.88 15.56
CA LEU A 49 5.24 12.57 14.49
C LEU A 49 6.37 13.45 15.07
N ARG A 50 6.05 14.29 16.05
CA ARG A 50 7.03 15.21 16.66
C ARG A 50 8.08 14.51 17.51
N SER A 51 7.82 13.29 17.98
CA SER A 51 8.83 12.49 18.68
C SER A 51 10.01 12.11 17.78
N ARG A 52 9.75 11.99 16.47
CA ARG A 52 10.75 11.66 15.46
C ARG A 52 11.28 12.88 14.70
N PHE A 53 10.39 13.83 14.43
CA PHE A 53 10.66 15.06 13.69
C PHE A 53 10.12 16.27 14.48
N PRO A 54 10.86 16.76 15.49
CA PRO A 54 10.44 17.88 16.32
C PRO A 54 10.17 19.13 15.48
N ASP A 55 9.05 19.79 15.76
CA ASP A 55 8.64 21.07 15.16
C ASP A 55 8.87 22.24 16.13
N GLN A 56 9.41 21.96 17.32
CA GLN A 56 9.78 22.91 18.35
C GLN A 56 11.19 22.63 18.90
N PRO A 57 11.89 23.66 19.42
CA PRO A 57 13.25 23.49 19.92
C PRO A 57 13.40 22.42 21.04
N PRO A 58 14.53 21.69 21.08
CA PRO A 58 15.65 21.76 20.14
C PRO A 58 15.32 21.08 18.81
N LEU A 59 15.52 21.81 17.72
CA LEU A 59 15.30 21.31 16.35
C LEU A 59 16.45 20.37 15.95
N ILE A 60 16.15 19.49 15.00
CA ILE A 60 17.13 18.61 14.34
C ILE A 60 18.10 19.46 13.48
N ASP A 61 19.19 18.86 13.02
CA ASP A 61 20.05 19.44 11.98
C ASP A 61 19.21 19.98 10.80
N PRO A 62 19.37 21.25 10.37
CA PRO A 62 18.64 21.83 9.24
C PRO A 62 18.77 21.04 7.91
N ASP A 63 19.82 20.24 7.76
CA ASP A 63 19.99 19.38 6.58
C ASP A 63 19.09 18.13 6.63
N GLU A 64 18.66 17.72 7.83
CA GLU A 64 17.75 16.60 8.08
C GLU A 64 16.31 17.05 8.40
N ASP A 65 16.08 18.35 8.62
CA ASP A 65 14.76 18.92 8.91
C ASP A 65 13.82 18.79 7.70
N PRO A 66 12.71 18.04 7.81
CA PRO A 66 11.76 17.88 6.72
C PRO A 66 10.85 19.10 6.53
N TRP A 67 10.79 20.00 7.51
CA TRP A 67 9.80 21.08 7.58
C TRP A 67 10.24 22.34 6.83
N MET A 68 9.32 22.93 6.08
CA MET A 68 9.48 24.26 5.45
C MET A 68 8.84 25.39 6.27
N ASP A 69 7.88 25.03 7.12
CA ASP A 69 7.20 25.96 8.00
C ASP A 69 7.07 25.34 9.40
N LEU A 70 7.34 26.15 10.41
CA LEU A 70 7.42 25.74 11.81
C LEU A 70 6.85 26.83 12.74
N PRO A 71 6.11 26.47 13.81
CA PRO A 71 5.66 25.11 14.15
C PRO A 71 4.61 24.59 13.16
N LEU A 72 4.26 23.30 13.24
CA LEU A 72 3.17 22.75 12.44
C LEU A 72 1.85 23.41 12.84
N ASP A 73 0.97 23.65 11.86
CA ASP A 73 -0.34 24.23 12.11
C ASP A 73 -1.29 23.14 12.59
N THR A 74 -1.79 23.27 13.81
CA THR A 74 -2.55 22.23 14.52
C THR A 74 -3.87 22.79 15.02
N GLY A 75 -4.95 22.05 14.77
CA GLY A 75 -6.27 22.34 15.29
C GLY A 75 -6.83 21.19 16.11
N ILE A 76 -8.12 21.28 16.46
CA ILE A 76 -8.80 20.24 17.25
C ILE A 76 -8.91 18.91 16.51
N ASP A 77 -8.95 18.95 15.20
CA ASP A 77 -9.29 17.84 14.30
C ASP A 77 -8.34 17.75 13.09
N HIS A 78 -7.23 18.48 13.10
CA HIS A 78 -6.28 18.49 12.00
C HIS A 78 -4.84 18.85 12.37
N VAL A 79 -3.93 18.42 11.51
CA VAL A 79 -2.54 18.91 11.43
C VAL A 79 -2.25 19.28 9.98
N PHE A 80 -1.84 20.51 9.71
CA PHE A 80 -1.27 20.92 8.44
C PHE A 80 0.25 20.95 8.55
N VAL A 81 0.90 20.35 7.55
CA VAL A 81 2.35 20.31 7.43
C VAL A 81 2.79 20.92 6.12
N VAL A 82 3.96 21.56 6.11
CA VAL A 82 4.63 22.01 4.88
C VAL A 82 5.98 21.31 4.80
N LEU A 83 6.11 20.40 3.84
CA LEU A 83 7.28 19.56 3.63
C LEU A 83 8.20 20.16 2.58
N CYS A 84 9.51 19.93 2.73
CA CYS A 84 10.49 20.21 1.68
C CYS A 84 10.27 19.30 0.47
N SER A 85 10.40 19.79 -0.76
CA SER A 85 10.33 18.94 -1.97
C SER A 85 11.56 18.03 -2.19
N GLU A 86 12.56 18.12 -1.33
CA GLU A 86 13.80 17.34 -1.43
C GLU A 86 13.66 16.01 -0.67
N ARG A 87 14.48 15.01 -1.05
CA ARG A 87 14.44 13.64 -0.48
C ARG A 87 14.58 13.55 1.04
N ARG A 88 15.01 14.62 1.71
CA ARG A 88 15.04 14.71 3.17
C ARG A 88 13.65 14.64 3.81
N SER A 89 12.59 14.97 3.06
CA SER A 89 11.21 14.82 3.55
C SER A 89 10.64 13.41 3.36
N ASP A 90 11.26 12.55 2.54
CA ASP A 90 10.78 11.18 2.27
C ASP A 90 10.52 10.40 3.59
N PRO A 91 11.40 10.43 4.61
CA PRO A 91 11.15 9.73 5.87
C PRO A 91 9.97 10.30 6.67
N ALA A 92 9.75 11.62 6.63
CA ALA A 92 8.62 12.26 7.31
C ALA A 92 7.31 11.96 6.60
N LEU A 93 7.30 12.01 5.26
CA LEU A 93 6.14 11.65 4.44
C LEU A 93 5.73 10.19 4.66
N ALA A 94 6.70 9.27 4.72
CA ALA A 94 6.44 7.85 5.01
C ALA A 94 5.80 7.68 6.41
N LEU A 95 6.34 8.35 7.43
CA LEU A 95 5.79 8.30 8.78
C LEU A 95 4.39 8.93 8.87
N ILE A 96 4.13 10.02 8.14
CA ILE A 96 2.80 10.63 8.07
C ILE A 96 1.79 9.64 7.51
N GLN A 97 2.11 8.93 6.43
CA GLN A 97 1.23 7.93 5.84
C GLN A 97 0.97 6.76 6.79
N GLU A 98 2.01 6.25 7.45
CA GLU A 98 1.90 5.17 8.44
C GLU A 98 1.01 5.57 9.61
N LEU A 99 1.28 6.72 10.24
CA LEU A 99 0.50 7.19 11.38
C LEU A 99 -0.94 7.54 10.96
N ALA A 100 -1.14 8.12 9.78
CA ALA A 100 -2.48 8.42 9.29
C ALA A 100 -3.29 7.13 9.07
N ALA A 101 -2.70 6.07 8.54
CA ALA A 101 -3.35 4.77 8.47
C ALA A 101 -3.64 4.19 9.86
N GLU A 102 -2.67 4.22 10.77
CA GLU A 102 -2.80 3.68 12.13
C GLU A 102 -3.94 4.36 12.93
N TYR A 103 -4.04 5.68 12.82
CA TYR A 103 -5.06 6.47 13.52
C TYR A 103 -6.36 6.65 12.71
N GLY A 104 -6.48 6.07 11.51
CA GLY A 104 -7.67 6.20 10.66
C GLY A 104 -7.95 7.63 10.17
N LEU A 105 -6.90 8.38 9.89
CA LEU A 105 -6.94 9.78 9.47
C LEU A 105 -7.00 9.89 7.94
N THR A 106 -7.52 11.02 7.46
CA THR A 106 -7.57 11.36 6.03
C THR A 106 -6.42 12.29 5.69
N ILE A 107 -5.69 12.00 4.62
CA ILE A 107 -4.71 12.90 4.02
C ILE A 107 -5.41 13.69 2.91
N TRP A 108 -5.31 15.00 2.99
CA TRP A 108 -5.71 15.97 1.98
C TRP A 108 -4.47 16.54 1.29
N ASP A 109 -4.42 16.43 -0.03
CA ASP A 109 -3.41 17.05 -0.87
C ASP A 109 -4.03 18.26 -1.62
N PRO A 110 -3.76 19.50 -1.17
CA PRO A 110 -4.27 20.70 -1.84
C PRO A 110 -3.60 20.99 -3.19
N GLN A 111 -2.52 20.30 -3.57
CA GLN A 111 -1.87 20.50 -4.87
C GLN A 111 -2.70 19.92 -6.02
N ASP A 112 -3.35 18.77 -5.80
CA ASP A 112 -4.24 18.15 -6.79
C ASP A 112 -5.71 18.09 -6.35
N GLY A 113 -5.99 18.48 -5.11
CA GLY A 113 -7.33 18.48 -4.53
C GLY A 113 -7.82 17.06 -4.23
N SER A 114 -6.93 16.10 -4.02
CA SER A 114 -7.27 14.73 -3.65
C SER A 114 -7.36 14.58 -2.12
N ALA A 115 -8.23 13.66 -1.70
CA ALA A 115 -8.27 13.17 -0.34
C ALA A 115 -8.24 11.65 -0.36
N TYR A 116 -7.53 11.03 0.57
CA TYR A 116 -7.55 9.58 0.74
C TYR A 116 -7.24 9.20 2.18
N ARG A 117 -7.68 8.00 2.59
CA ARG A 117 -7.23 7.36 3.83
C ARG A 117 -6.08 6.43 3.47
N PRO A 118 -4.86 6.65 3.96
CA PRO A 118 -3.78 5.71 3.77
C PRO A 118 -4.17 4.35 4.34
N VAL A 119 -3.78 3.29 3.65
CA VAL A 119 -3.96 1.91 4.12
C VAL A 119 -2.57 1.29 4.25
N ILE A 120 -2.30 0.61 5.37
CA ILE A 120 -1.04 -0.13 5.56
C ILE A 120 -1.20 -1.49 4.90
N PRO A 121 -0.46 -1.79 3.81
CA PRO A 121 -0.51 -3.10 3.20
C PRO A 121 -0.18 -4.18 4.23
N PRO A 122 -0.88 -5.33 4.23
CA PRO A 122 -0.66 -6.35 5.22
C PRO A 122 0.75 -6.92 5.05
N ALA A 123 1.42 -7.19 6.16
CA ALA A 123 2.65 -7.95 6.13
C ALA A 123 2.37 -9.41 5.74
N ARG A 124 3.40 -10.10 5.24
CA ARG A 124 3.27 -11.51 4.85
C ARG A 124 2.81 -12.39 6.03
N GLU A 125 3.29 -12.08 7.24
CA GLU A 125 2.91 -12.76 8.48
C GLU A 125 1.43 -12.56 8.83
N GLU A 126 0.86 -11.40 8.52
CA GLU A 126 -0.57 -11.14 8.71
C GLU A 126 -1.40 -11.97 7.74
N VAL A 127 -1.01 -12.01 6.46
CA VAL A 127 -1.66 -12.86 5.46
C VAL A 127 -1.59 -14.35 5.86
N GLU A 128 -0.44 -14.80 6.39
CA GLU A 128 -0.27 -16.15 6.94
C GLU A 128 -1.21 -16.40 8.12
N ALA A 129 -1.35 -15.43 9.03
CA ALA A 129 -2.29 -15.53 10.14
C ALA A 129 -3.74 -15.62 9.65
N TRP A 130 -4.10 -14.89 8.59
CA TRP A 130 -5.44 -14.94 8.01
C TRP A 130 -5.74 -16.29 7.35
N TRP A 131 -4.76 -16.89 6.68
CA TRP A 131 -4.85 -18.27 6.20
C TRP A 131 -5.13 -19.24 7.34
N ARG A 132 -4.36 -19.16 8.43
CA ARG A 132 -4.56 -20.02 9.59
C ARG A 132 -5.92 -19.79 10.24
N ASP A 133 -6.34 -18.55 10.39
CA ASP A 133 -7.67 -18.24 10.94
C ASP A 133 -8.79 -18.90 10.13
N LEU A 134 -8.67 -18.88 8.80
CA LEU A 134 -9.63 -19.54 7.91
C LEU A 134 -9.59 -21.07 8.03
N LEU A 135 -8.39 -21.67 8.04
CA LEU A 135 -8.20 -23.12 8.13
C LEU A 135 -8.62 -23.69 9.48
N ASP A 136 -8.42 -22.93 10.55
CA ASP A 136 -8.79 -23.30 11.93
C ASP A 136 -10.24 -22.95 12.27
N ASP A 137 -11.03 -22.44 11.31
CA ASP A 137 -12.41 -21.96 11.51
C ASP A 137 -12.53 -20.85 12.58
N ARG A 138 -11.45 -20.09 12.81
CA ARG A 138 -11.43 -18.89 13.68
C ARG A 138 -12.00 -17.66 12.98
N CYS A 139 -11.93 -17.64 11.65
CA CYS A 139 -12.55 -16.63 10.80
C CYS A 139 -13.27 -17.31 9.65
N GLY A 140 -14.60 -17.18 9.61
CA GLY A 140 -15.40 -17.72 8.52
C GLY A 140 -15.10 -17.02 7.19
N ARG A 141 -15.57 -17.63 6.08
CA ARG A 141 -15.30 -17.14 4.72
C ARG A 141 -15.74 -15.69 4.48
N GLU A 142 -16.89 -15.29 5.01
CA GLU A 142 -17.37 -13.91 4.91
C GLU A 142 -16.44 -12.94 5.64
N GLY A 143 -16.02 -13.28 6.87
CA GLY A 143 -15.06 -12.46 7.61
C GLY A 143 -13.70 -12.37 6.92
N THR A 144 -13.22 -13.47 6.32
CA THR A 144 -12.00 -13.46 5.52
C THR A 144 -12.18 -12.62 4.25
N HIS A 145 -13.33 -12.71 3.58
CA HIS A 145 -13.64 -11.90 2.39
C HIS A 145 -13.55 -10.40 2.68
N GLU A 146 -14.25 -9.94 3.72
CA GLU A 146 -14.22 -8.54 4.14
C GLU A 146 -12.80 -8.08 4.51
N ARG A 147 -11.98 -8.98 5.08
CA ARG A 147 -10.59 -8.69 5.45
C ARG A 147 -9.69 -8.48 4.23
N VAL A 148 -9.84 -9.31 3.18
CA VAL A 148 -8.96 -9.26 2.00
C VAL A 148 -9.50 -8.41 0.86
N ARG A 149 -10.81 -8.09 0.83
CA ARG A 149 -11.45 -7.32 -0.25
C ARG A 149 -10.75 -6.00 -0.54
N PRO A 150 -10.42 -5.13 0.44
CA PRO A 150 -9.81 -3.83 0.13
C PRO A 150 -8.52 -3.97 -0.68
N TRP A 151 -7.72 -4.99 -0.35
CA TRP A 151 -6.43 -5.27 -0.98
C TRP A 151 -6.52 -5.87 -2.38
N VAL A 152 -7.69 -6.39 -2.79
CA VAL A 152 -7.90 -6.94 -4.13
C VAL A 152 -8.69 -5.99 -5.02
N GLU A 153 -9.71 -5.33 -4.47
CA GLU A 153 -10.64 -4.51 -5.25
C GLU A 153 -10.25 -3.02 -5.29
N GLU A 154 -9.65 -2.50 -4.21
CA GLU A 154 -9.45 -1.06 -4.04
C GLU A 154 -7.96 -0.67 -4.13
N THR A 155 -7.07 -1.46 -3.52
CA THR A 155 -5.66 -1.07 -3.31
C THR A 155 -4.65 -2.15 -3.67
N SER A 156 -4.93 -2.94 -4.72
CA SER A 156 -4.02 -4.04 -5.13
C SER A 156 -2.60 -3.60 -5.50
N GLU A 157 -2.42 -2.35 -5.93
CA GLU A 157 -1.11 -1.77 -6.25
C GLU A 157 -0.32 -1.32 -5.00
N ALA A 158 -0.95 -1.28 -3.81
CA ALA A 158 -0.30 -0.85 -2.58
C ALA A 158 0.57 -1.95 -1.92
N ILE A 159 0.49 -3.20 -2.39
CA ILE A 159 1.28 -4.31 -1.85
C ILE A 159 2.47 -4.57 -2.77
N ASP A 160 3.66 -4.16 -2.31
CA ASP A 160 4.91 -4.33 -3.06
C ASP A 160 5.42 -5.79 -3.05
N ASP A 161 5.13 -6.57 -2.00
CA ASP A 161 5.60 -7.96 -1.87
C ASP A 161 4.76 -8.91 -2.76
N PRO A 162 5.34 -9.53 -3.81
CA PRO A 162 4.57 -10.38 -4.73
C PRO A 162 3.94 -11.60 -4.06
N ILE A 163 4.56 -12.10 -2.99
CA ILE A 163 4.05 -13.24 -2.21
C ILE A 163 2.82 -12.84 -1.40
N THR A 164 2.86 -11.70 -0.72
CA THR A 164 1.72 -11.12 -0.01
C THR A 164 0.56 -10.87 -0.97
N THR A 165 0.81 -10.23 -2.12
CA THR A 165 -0.20 -10.00 -3.17
C THR A 165 -0.85 -11.31 -3.63
N MET A 166 -0.04 -12.33 -3.89
CA MET A 166 -0.55 -13.65 -4.27
C MET A 166 -1.39 -14.29 -3.16
N GLY A 167 -0.97 -14.20 -1.90
CA GLY A 167 -1.70 -14.77 -0.76
C GLY A 167 -3.06 -14.13 -0.56
N VAL A 168 -3.12 -12.80 -0.62
CA VAL A 168 -4.36 -12.02 -0.55
C VAL A 168 -5.30 -12.38 -1.70
N GLN A 169 -4.81 -12.44 -2.94
CA GLN A 169 -5.61 -12.80 -4.11
C GLN A 169 -6.17 -14.23 -4.04
N GLN A 170 -5.38 -15.17 -3.52
CA GLN A 170 -5.81 -16.56 -3.34
C GLN A 170 -6.88 -16.68 -2.25
N LEU A 171 -6.69 -16.01 -1.10
CA LEU A 171 -7.71 -15.93 -0.04
C LEU A 171 -9.02 -15.36 -0.60
N TYR A 172 -8.95 -14.23 -1.31
CA TYR A 172 -10.13 -13.61 -1.93
C TYR A 172 -10.83 -14.58 -2.88
N SER A 173 -10.09 -15.20 -3.80
CA SER A 173 -10.64 -16.18 -4.75
C SER A 173 -11.30 -17.37 -4.05
N LEU A 174 -10.69 -17.85 -2.97
CA LEU A 174 -11.23 -18.95 -2.17
C LEU A 174 -12.52 -18.55 -1.43
N THR A 175 -12.61 -17.31 -0.97
CA THR A 175 -13.85 -16.80 -0.35
C THR A 175 -15.01 -16.71 -1.33
N MET A 176 -14.75 -16.73 -2.65
CA MET A 176 -15.74 -16.72 -3.72
C MET A 176 -16.07 -18.11 -4.28
N SER A 177 -15.31 -19.16 -3.95
CA SER A 177 -15.47 -20.52 -4.50
C SER A 177 -16.29 -21.46 -3.59
N ASP A 178 -16.21 -22.79 -3.69
CA ASP A 178 -16.80 -23.69 -2.68
C ASP A 178 -15.87 -23.90 -1.47
N GLY A 179 -14.68 -23.28 -1.48
CA GLY A 179 -13.69 -23.39 -0.40
C GLY A 179 -12.88 -24.69 -0.42
N THR A 180 -13.07 -25.55 -1.44
CA THR A 180 -12.30 -26.79 -1.55
C THR A 180 -10.82 -26.50 -1.83
N GLY A 181 -9.93 -27.27 -1.20
CA GLY A 181 -8.48 -27.16 -1.41
C GLY A 181 -7.77 -26.01 -0.68
N ALA A 182 -8.40 -25.35 0.30
CA ALA A 182 -7.80 -24.25 1.05
C ALA A 182 -6.43 -24.60 1.65
N GLY A 183 -6.30 -25.79 2.27
CA GLY A 183 -5.04 -26.24 2.84
C GLY A 183 -3.94 -26.44 1.77
N GLU A 184 -4.28 -27.03 0.62
CA GLU A 184 -3.31 -27.22 -0.46
C GLU A 184 -2.85 -25.89 -1.08
N LEU A 185 -3.74 -24.90 -1.16
CA LEU A 185 -3.39 -23.55 -1.61
C LEU A 185 -2.49 -22.85 -0.61
N PHE A 186 -2.77 -22.98 0.69
CA PHE A 186 -1.94 -22.41 1.74
C PHE A 186 -0.52 -22.99 1.75
N GLU A 187 -0.37 -24.32 1.69
CA GLU A 187 0.95 -24.97 1.63
C GLU A 187 1.73 -24.51 0.38
N ARG A 188 1.06 -24.44 -0.78
CA ARG A 188 1.68 -23.94 -2.00
C ARG A 188 2.11 -22.47 -1.87
N TRP A 189 1.31 -21.65 -1.20
CA TRP A 189 1.66 -20.26 -0.94
C TRP A 189 2.93 -20.15 -0.07
N LEU A 190 3.04 -20.97 0.98
CA LEU A 190 4.26 -21.05 1.81
C LEU A 190 5.48 -21.48 0.98
N GLU A 191 5.36 -22.53 0.16
CA GLU A 191 6.43 -22.99 -0.73
C GLU A 191 6.88 -21.87 -1.70
N HIS A 192 5.94 -21.09 -2.24
CA HIS A 192 6.29 -19.94 -3.07
C HIS A 192 7.02 -18.86 -2.27
N GLY A 193 6.63 -18.62 -1.02
CA GLY A 193 7.32 -17.70 -0.11
C GLY A 193 8.77 -18.11 0.12
N GLU A 194 9.00 -19.37 0.51
CA GLU A 194 10.35 -19.91 0.73
C GLU A 194 11.23 -19.81 -0.53
N ARG A 195 10.66 -20.10 -1.71
CA ARG A 195 11.37 -19.98 -2.98
C ARG A 195 11.71 -18.53 -3.32
N PHE A 196 10.78 -17.61 -3.11
CA PHE A 196 11.01 -16.18 -3.34
C PHE A 196 12.08 -15.63 -2.40
N ASP A 197 12.06 -16.01 -1.12
CA ASP A 197 13.07 -15.57 -0.16
C ASP A 197 14.47 -16.11 -0.48
N ALA A 198 14.56 -17.29 -1.09
CA ALA A 198 15.82 -17.89 -1.51
C ALA A 198 16.38 -17.28 -2.82
N ASP A 199 15.52 -16.97 -3.79
CA ASP A 199 15.90 -16.44 -5.10
C ASP A 199 14.73 -15.61 -5.71
N PRO A 200 14.62 -14.32 -5.38
CA PRO A 200 13.54 -13.47 -5.88
C PRO A 200 13.53 -13.36 -7.41
N GLU A 201 14.71 -13.16 -8.02
CA GLU A 201 14.85 -13.02 -9.47
C GLU A 201 14.49 -14.31 -10.21
N GLY A 202 14.94 -15.46 -9.70
CA GLY A 202 14.57 -16.77 -10.24
C GLY A 202 13.07 -17.06 -10.10
N TRP A 203 12.47 -16.70 -8.97
CA TRP A 203 11.03 -16.84 -8.76
C TRP A 203 10.22 -15.98 -9.73
N GLU A 204 10.61 -14.73 -9.95
CA GLU A 204 9.96 -13.83 -10.92
C GLU A 204 10.08 -14.34 -12.36
N ARG A 205 11.28 -14.84 -12.73
CA ARG A 205 11.52 -15.47 -14.04
C ARG A 205 10.60 -16.68 -14.23
N ASP A 206 10.53 -17.56 -13.25
CA ASP A 206 9.64 -18.74 -13.28
C ASP A 206 8.18 -18.36 -13.42
N ARG A 207 7.70 -17.35 -12.68
CA ARG A 207 6.33 -16.84 -12.83
C ARG A 207 6.07 -16.29 -14.22
N THR A 208 7.04 -15.58 -14.79
CA THR A 208 6.97 -15.04 -16.15
C THR A 208 6.87 -16.18 -17.16
N ILE A 209 7.68 -17.24 -17.02
CA ILE A 209 7.61 -18.44 -17.86
C ILE A 209 6.21 -19.08 -17.76
N GLN A 210 5.69 -19.28 -16.55
CA GLN A 210 4.36 -19.89 -16.36
C GLN A 210 3.23 -19.05 -16.98
N ALA A 211 3.30 -17.72 -16.89
CA ALA A 211 2.32 -16.83 -17.53
C ALA A 211 2.34 -16.97 -19.06
N VAL A 212 3.52 -17.07 -19.67
CA VAL A 212 3.65 -17.28 -21.11
C VAL A 212 3.15 -18.66 -21.52
N LEU A 213 3.42 -19.71 -20.73
CA LEU A 213 2.91 -21.06 -20.99
C LEU A 213 1.38 -21.13 -20.88
N ALA A 214 0.78 -20.40 -19.93
CA ALA A 214 -0.67 -20.28 -19.84
C ALA A 214 -1.26 -19.63 -21.11
N ILE A 215 -0.66 -18.52 -21.58
CA ILE A 215 -1.05 -17.88 -22.84
C ILE A 215 -0.87 -18.83 -24.03
N ARG A 216 0.18 -19.66 -24.05
CA ARG A 216 0.39 -20.66 -25.10
C ARG A 216 -0.76 -21.66 -25.14
N ARG A 217 -1.20 -22.13 -23.98
CA ARG A 217 -2.34 -23.06 -23.85
C ARG A 217 -3.65 -22.41 -24.28
N ASP A 218 -3.88 -21.17 -23.87
CA ASP A 218 -5.20 -20.54 -23.99
C ASP A 218 -5.38 -19.74 -25.30
N GLN A 219 -4.30 -19.19 -25.86
CA GLN A 219 -4.30 -18.32 -27.05
C GLN A 219 -3.41 -18.82 -28.19
N GLY A 220 -2.75 -19.97 -28.01
CA GLY A 220 -1.94 -20.62 -29.04
C GLY A 220 -0.46 -20.20 -29.08
N PRO A 221 0.36 -20.93 -29.85
CA PRO A 221 1.81 -20.82 -29.84
C PRO A 221 2.35 -19.50 -30.40
N ASP A 222 1.71 -18.92 -31.42
CA ASP A 222 2.20 -17.67 -32.05
C ASP A 222 2.11 -16.48 -31.09
N ARG A 223 1.01 -16.40 -30.32
CA ARG A 223 0.81 -15.34 -29.33
C ARG A 223 1.81 -15.45 -28.19
N ALA A 224 2.02 -16.66 -27.67
CA ALA A 224 3.02 -16.93 -26.64
C ALA A 224 4.44 -16.64 -27.13
N ARG A 225 4.78 -17.02 -28.37
CA ARG A 225 6.07 -16.71 -29.01
C ARG A 225 6.31 -15.21 -29.09
N ALA A 226 5.34 -14.44 -29.56
CA ALA A 226 5.46 -12.99 -29.66
C ALA A 226 5.70 -12.34 -28.29
N LEU A 227 5.00 -12.81 -27.26
CA LEU A 227 5.17 -12.32 -25.89
C LEU A 227 6.53 -12.71 -25.29
N ALA A 228 6.97 -13.96 -25.45
CA ALA A 228 8.25 -14.45 -24.95
C ALA A 228 9.43 -13.61 -25.50
N ILE A 229 9.41 -13.30 -26.80
CA ILE A 229 10.42 -12.46 -27.45
C ILE A 229 10.42 -11.04 -26.87
N GLN A 230 9.23 -10.46 -26.62
CA GLN A 230 9.12 -9.13 -26.02
C GLN A 230 9.65 -9.10 -24.58
N LEU A 231 9.40 -10.14 -23.78
CA LEU A 231 9.88 -10.25 -22.41
C LEU A 231 11.40 -10.47 -22.36
N ALA A 232 11.96 -11.27 -23.28
CA ALA A 232 13.40 -11.42 -23.40
C ALA A 232 14.10 -10.11 -23.79
N ALA A 233 13.52 -9.33 -24.70
CA ALA A 233 14.05 -8.00 -25.06
C ALA A 233 14.06 -7.01 -23.88
N ARG A 234 13.26 -7.25 -22.83
CA ARG A 234 13.22 -6.46 -21.59
C ARG A 234 14.09 -7.04 -20.47
N GLY A 235 14.77 -8.16 -20.72
CA GLY A 235 15.60 -8.86 -19.73
C GLY A 235 14.82 -9.74 -18.74
N SER A 236 13.50 -9.89 -18.90
CA SER A 236 12.67 -10.70 -18.00
C SER A 236 12.77 -12.21 -18.28
N LEU A 237 13.26 -12.60 -19.46
CA LEU A 237 13.49 -13.99 -19.87
C LEU A 237 14.85 -14.10 -20.56
N THR A 238 15.50 -15.25 -20.42
CA THR A 238 16.71 -15.59 -21.16
C THR A 238 16.38 -16.20 -22.53
N ASP A 239 17.36 -16.24 -23.44
CA ASP A 239 17.22 -16.94 -24.73
C ASP A 239 16.91 -18.44 -24.54
N GLU A 240 17.42 -19.03 -23.46
CA GLU A 240 17.14 -20.43 -23.08
C GLU A 240 15.68 -20.63 -22.69
N ASP A 241 15.12 -19.72 -21.88
CA ASP A 241 13.70 -19.76 -21.49
C ASP A 241 12.80 -19.65 -22.73
N VAL A 242 13.12 -18.72 -23.63
CA VAL A 242 12.37 -18.51 -24.88
C VAL A 242 12.42 -19.77 -25.75
N ALA A 243 13.59 -20.40 -25.88
CA ALA A 243 13.74 -21.65 -26.61
C ALA A 243 12.93 -22.80 -25.98
N GLY A 244 12.92 -22.90 -24.64
CA GLY A 244 12.11 -23.87 -23.90
C GLY A 244 10.61 -23.67 -24.08
N ILE A 245 10.16 -22.41 -24.10
CA ILE A 245 8.73 -22.05 -24.26
C ILE A 245 8.23 -22.29 -25.68
N ILE A 246 9.02 -21.98 -26.71
CA ILE A 246 8.57 -22.05 -28.11
C ILE A 246 8.77 -23.46 -28.67
N GLY A 247 9.77 -24.20 -28.17
CA GLY A 247 10.25 -25.44 -28.78
C GLY A 247 11.18 -25.15 -29.96
N PRO A 248 11.79 -26.21 -30.55
CA PRO A 248 12.64 -26.04 -31.73
C PRO A 248 11.84 -25.44 -32.89
N ALA A 249 12.47 -24.49 -33.59
CA ALA A 249 11.91 -23.84 -34.78
C ALA A 249 11.74 -24.81 -35.95
#